data_AF-A0A6G0PVA1-F1
#
_entry.id   AF-A0A6G0PVA1-F1
#
_cell.length_a   1.000
_cell.length_b   1.000
_cell.length_c   1.000
_cell.angle_alpha   90.00
_cell.angle_beta   90.00
_cell.angle_gamma   90.00
#
_symmetry.space_group_name_H-M   'P 1'
#
loop_
_entity.id
_entity.type
_entity.pdbx_description
1 polymer ?
#
loop_
_entity_poly.entity_id
_entity_poly.type
_entity_poly.pdbx_seq_one_letter_code
_entity_poly.pdbx_strand_id
1 'polypeptide(L)'
;MLPRDYGKQVTHCLFLVSDNCAENRPLATRMGVSLVGCVNHLLNRPVQADVEQHEEDLATFQSLMVRLRMLKQSAQLRLKTRLRQVIRQYTRWSSTFSVMYRYCLLLEHLDTTDDVLVDVLPAPTSNKRLLALLKDLKKIKSVSKAIQETT
;
A
#
# COMPACT_ATOMS: atom_id res chain seq x y z
N MET A 1 29.35 3.75 -5.79
CA MET A 1 28.38 4.85 -5.57
C MET A 1 28.97 5.98 -4.74
N LEU A 2 29.25 5.84 -3.44
CA LEU A 2 29.73 6.98 -2.61
C LEU A 2 31.01 7.70 -3.12
N PRO A 3 32.12 7.01 -3.46
CA PRO A 3 33.32 7.70 -3.94
C PRO A 3 33.16 8.24 -5.37
N ARG A 4 32.46 7.49 -6.22
CA ARG A 4 32.25 7.82 -7.63
C ARG A 4 31.30 8.99 -7.84
N ASP A 5 30.20 9.00 -7.09
CA ASP A 5 29.08 9.92 -7.34
C ASP A 5 29.11 11.13 -6.37
N TYR A 6 29.70 10.97 -5.18
CA TYR A 6 29.71 12.00 -4.13
C TYR A 6 31.11 12.35 -3.61
N GLY A 7 32.17 11.68 -4.08
CA GLY A 7 33.54 11.89 -3.57
C GLY A 7 33.72 11.55 -2.09
N LYS A 8 32.83 10.74 -1.50
CA LYS A 8 32.87 10.37 -0.07
C LYS A 8 33.34 8.94 0.12
N GLN A 9 34.17 8.74 1.13
CA GLN A 9 34.58 7.42 1.61
C GLN A 9 33.48 6.81 2.49
N VAL A 10 33.41 5.49 2.55
CA VAL A 10 32.47 4.76 3.44
C VAL A 10 32.72 5.11 4.91
N THR A 11 33.98 5.39 5.28
CA THR A 11 34.38 5.82 6.62
C THR A 11 33.79 7.17 7.04
N HIS A 12 33.27 7.97 6.10
CA HIS A 12 32.58 9.23 6.42
C HIS A 12 31.09 9.02 6.77
N CYS A 13 30.57 7.80 6.65
CA CYS A 13 29.22 7.49 7.09
C CYS A 13 29.17 7.36 8.61
N LEU A 14 28.27 8.12 9.26
CA LEU A 14 28.09 8.08 10.72
C LEU A 14 27.17 6.92 11.15
N PHE A 15 26.09 6.71 10.41
CA PHE A 15 25.10 5.67 10.64
C PHE A 15 24.39 5.32 9.33
N LEU A 16 23.78 4.14 9.29
CA LEU A 16 22.93 3.69 8.20
C LEU A 16 21.48 3.73 8.67
N VAL A 17 20.60 4.45 7.97
CA VAL A 17 19.14 4.35 8.18
C VAL A 17 18.60 3.40 7.13
N SER A 18 17.99 2.30 7.55
CA SER A 18 17.39 1.35 6.62
C SER A 18 16.22 0.60 7.24
N ASP A 19 15.46 -0.11 6.42
CA ASP A 19 14.50 -1.09 6.93
C ASP A 19 15.21 -2.26 7.62
N ASN A 20 14.49 -3.00 8.47
CA ASN A 20 15.06 -4.13 9.21
C ASN A 20 15.11 -5.39 8.33
N CYS A 21 15.62 -5.25 7.11
CA CYS A 21 15.86 -6.33 6.17
C CYS A 21 17.15 -7.08 6.56
N ALA A 22 17.21 -8.38 6.30
CA ALA A 22 18.29 -9.25 6.77
C ALA A 22 19.66 -8.85 6.22
N GLU A 23 19.71 -8.14 5.09
CA GLU A 23 20.90 -7.70 4.38
C GLU A 23 21.48 -6.40 4.95
N ASN A 24 20.66 -5.56 5.58
CA ASN A 24 21.09 -4.23 6.04
C ASN A 24 21.93 -4.32 7.30
N ARG A 25 21.70 -5.32 8.14
CA ARG A 25 22.49 -5.56 9.34
C ARG A 25 23.93 -5.98 9.01
N PRO A 26 24.18 -7.00 8.17
CA PRO A 26 25.51 -7.30 7.66
C PRO A 26 26.18 -6.13 6.97
N LEU A 27 25.43 -5.32 6.21
CA LEU A 27 25.96 -4.12 5.55
C LEU A 27 26.46 -3.10 6.57
N ALA A 28 25.65 -2.74 7.57
CA ALA A 28 26.05 -1.82 8.63
C ALA A 28 27.27 -2.33 9.41
N THR A 29 27.30 -3.63 9.73
CA THR A 29 28.47 -4.29 10.36
C THR A 29 29.72 -4.16 9.49
N ARG A 30 29.61 -4.42 8.17
CA ARG A 30 30.75 -4.31 7.25
C ARG A 30 31.23 -2.87 7.08
N MET A 31 30.32 -1.90 7.15
CA MET A 31 30.64 -0.48 7.13
C MET A 31 31.22 0.02 8.47
N GLY A 32 31.08 -0.75 9.55
CA GLY A 32 31.51 -0.36 10.89
C GLY A 32 30.64 0.74 11.53
N VAL A 33 29.38 0.88 11.09
CA VAL A 33 28.46 1.95 11.52
C VAL A 33 27.23 1.39 12.20
N SER A 34 26.58 2.21 13.02
CA SER A 34 25.30 1.86 13.65
C SER A 34 24.18 1.78 12.61
N LEU A 35 23.31 0.77 12.74
CA LEU A 35 22.06 0.67 11.96
C LEU A 35 20.91 1.29 12.76
N VAL A 36 20.33 2.35 12.23
CA VAL A 36 19.11 2.97 12.74
C VAL A 36 17.93 2.39 11.97
N GLY A 37 17.02 1.72 12.69
CA GLY A 37 15.84 1.12 12.09
C GLY A 37 14.86 2.18 11.59
N CYS A 38 14.31 1.97 10.39
CA CYS A 38 13.25 2.80 9.86
C CYS A 38 12.00 2.76 10.76
N VAL A 39 11.64 3.89 11.37
CA VAL A 39 10.44 4.03 12.21
C VAL A 39 9.17 3.67 11.44
N ASN A 40 9.12 4.01 10.14
CA ASN A 40 7.99 3.67 9.28
C ASN A 40 7.84 2.15 9.08
N HIS A 41 8.96 1.41 9.09
CA HIS A 41 8.93 -0.05 9.03
C HIS A 41 8.40 -0.66 10.33
N LEU A 42 8.70 -0.05 11.49
CA LEU A 42 8.11 -0.46 12.76
C LEU A 42 6.59 -0.23 12.77
N LEU A 43 6.12 0.91 12.26
CA LEU A 43 4.70 1.21 12.08
C LEU A 43 4.02 0.23 11.11
N ASN A 44 4.72 -0.22 10.07
CA ASN A 44 4.17 -1.13 9.06
C ASN A 44 3.72 -2.48 9.65
N ARG A 45 4.41 -3.01 10.67
CA ARG A 45 4.09 -4.34 11.23
C ARG A 45 2.70 -4.43 11.88
N PRO A 46 2.35 -3.60 12.89
CA PRO A 46 1.02 -3.66 13.50
C PRO A 46 -0.08 -3.32 12.50
N VAL A 47 0.17 -2.39 11.58
CA VAL A 47 -0.79 -2.01 10.53
C VAL A 47 -1.03 -3.16 9.55
N GLN A 48 0.02 -3.89 9.18
CA GLN A 48 -0.12 -5.06 8.32
C GLN A 48 -0.89 -6.18 9.03
N ALA A 49 -0.61 -6.43 10.30
CA ALA A 49 -1.35 -7.43 11.09
C ALA A 49 -2.84 -7.08 11.21
N ASP A 50 -3.18 -5.79 11.37
CA ASP A 50 -4.56 -5.30 11.35
C ASP A 50 -5.23 -5.50 9.98
N VAL A 51 -4.52 -5.14 8.89
CA VAL A 51 -5.00 -5.38 7.52
C VAL A 51 -5.26 -6.85 7.23
N GLU A 52 -4.44 -7.76 7.76
CA GLU A 52 -4.58 -9.21 7.58
C GLU A 52 -5.86 -9.77 8.24
N GLN A 53 -6.37 -9.14 9.31
CA GLN A 53 -7.66 -9.52 9.91
C GLN A 53 -8.85 -9.28 8.97
N HIS A 54 -8.67 -8.47 7.93
CA HIS A 54 -9.67 -8.14 6.93
C HIS A 54 -9.44 -8.85 5.60
N GLU A 55 -8.57 -9.87 5.54
CA GLU A 55 -8.13 -10.45 4.26
C GLU A 55 -9.27 -11.04 3.43
N GLU A 56 -10.29 -11.66 4.06
CA GLU A 56 -11.45 -12.20 3.33
C GLU A 56 -12.22 -11.11 2.55
N ASP A 57 -12.48 -9.98 3.21
CA ASP A 57 -13.12 -8.83 2.58
C ASP A 57 -12.21 -8.22 1.51
N LEU A 58 -10.91 -8.14 1.79
CA LEU A 58 -9.92 -7.61 0.85
C LEU A 58 -9.71 -8.51 -0.37
N ALA A 59 -9.90 -9.83 -0.25
CA ALA A 59 -9.81 -10.78 -1.36
C ALA A 59 -10.99 -10.63 -2.33
N THR A 60 -12.19 -10.47 -1.79
CA THR A 60 -13.40 -10.15 -2.58
C THR A 60 -13.19 -8.85 -3.35
N PHE A 61 -12.70 -7.85 -2.64
CA PHE A 61 -12.40 -6.54 -3.18
C PHE A 61 -11.31 -6.57 -4.27
N GLN A 62 -10.24 -7.33 -4.05
CA GLN A 62 -9.18 -7.54 -5.05
C GLN A 62 -9.76 -8.20 -6.31
N SER A 63 -10.67 -9.15 -6.16
CA SER A 63 -11.33 -9.81 -7.29
C SER A 63 -12.13 -8.82 -8.14
N LEU A 64 -12.84 -7.88 -7.51
CA LEU A 64 -13.49 -6.77 -8.21
C LEU A 64 -12.47 -5.90 -8.98
N MET A 65 -11.37 -5.50 -8.34
CA MET A 65 -10.36 -4.66 -8.97
C MET A 65 -9.68 -5.35 -10.17
N VAL A 66 -9.48 -6.67 -10.08
CA VAL A 66 -9.02 -7.51 -11.20
C VAL A 66 -10.07 -7.57 -12.30
N ARG A 67 -11.36 -7.71 -11.95
CA ARG A 67 -12.47 -7.72 -12.92
C ARG A 67 -12.56 -6.42 -13.71
N LEU A 68 -12.44 -5.28 -13.03
CA LEU A 68 -12.38 -3.95 -13.64
C LEU A 68 -11.13 -3.76 -14.51
N ARG A 69 -10.09 -4.58 -14.30
CA ARG A 69 -8.87 -4.57 -15.13
C ARG A 69 -9.05 -5.25 -16.47
N MET A 70 -10.03 -6.14 -16.61
CA MET A 70 -10.29 -6.82 -17.87
C MET A 70 -10.63 -5.82 -18.98
N LEU A 71 -10.25 -6.16 -20.21
CA LEU A 71 -10.27 -5.24 -21.35
C LEU A 71 -11.64 -4.58 -21.56
N LYS A 72 -12.73 -5.38 -21.55
CA LYS A 72 -14.11 -4.91 -21.72
C LYS A 72 -14.51 -3.93 -20.61
N GLN A 73 -14.28 -4.30 -19.35
CA GLN A 73 -14.78 -3.52 -18.21
C GLN A 73 -13.94 -2.26 -18.03
N SER A 74 -12.64 -2.36 -18.30
CA SER A 74 -11.76 -1.19 -18.32
C SER A 74 -12.11 -0.25 -19.47
N ALA A 75 -12.57 -0.74 -20.62
CA ALA A 75 -13.05 0.10 -21.71
C ALA A 75 -14.35 0.83 -21.34
N GLN A 76 -15.32 0.13 -20.77
CA GLN A 76 -16.56 0.72 -20.26
C GLN A 76 -16.30 1.76 -19.17
N LEU A 77 -15.40 1.46 -18.22
CA LEU A 77 -15.03 2.39 -17.16
C LEU A 77 -14.39 3.66 -17.71
N ARG A 78 -13.56 3.56 -18.76
CA ARG A 78 -12.94 4.73 -19.43
C ARG A 78 -13.95 5.66 -20.09
N LEU A 79 -15.14 5.17 -20.44
CA LEU A 79 -16.23 6.01 -20.96
C LEU A 79 -16.87 6.85 -19.85
N LYS A 80 -16.88 6.33 -18.62
CA LYS A 80 -17.49 6.99 -17.46
C LYS A 80 -16.51 7.88 -16.68
N THR A 81 -15.23 7.51 -16.63
CA THR A 81 -14.21 8.21 -15.83
C THR A 81 -12.80 8.04 -16.37
N ARG A 82 -11.91 8.98 -16.04
CA ARG A 82 -10.46 8.87 -16.32
C ARG A 82 -9.72 8.02 -15.31
N LEU A 83 -10.36 7.66 -14.20
CA LEU A 83 -9.77 6.85 -13.15
C LEU A 83 -9.48 5.43 -13.67
N ARG A 84 -8.40 4.83 -13.17
CA ARG A 84 -8.04 3.43 -13.47
C ARG A 84 -8.02 2.60 -12.20
N GLN A 85 -8.44 1.35 -12.33
CA GLN A 85 -8.28 0.33 -11.31
C GLN A 85 -6.79 0.14 -10.96
N VAL A 86 -6.53 -0.11 -9.68
CA VAL A 86 -5.21 -0.41 -9.12
C VAL A 86 -5.27 -1.80 -8.48
N ILE A 87 -4.17 -2.54 -8.52
CA ILE A 87 -4.08 -3.90 -7.95
C ILE A 87 -3.31 -3.86 -6.64
N ARG A 88 -3.78 -4.60 -5.64
CA ARG A 88 -3.16 -4.67 -4.32
C ARG A 88 -1.87 -5.49 -4.35
N GLN A 89 -0.84 -4.98 -3.69
CA GLN A 89 0.35 -5.71 -3.29
C GLN A 89 0.19 -6.14 -1.83
N TYR A 90 0.14 -7.45 -1.58
CA TYR A 90 -0.19 -8.02 -0.28
C TYR A 90 0.77 -7.59 0.84
N THR A 91 2.06 -7.48 0.54
CA THR A 91 3.12 -7.21 1.52
C THR A 91 3.22 -5.75 1.98
N ARG A 92 2.34 -4.85 1.47
CA ARG A 92 2.41 -3.42 1.73
C ARG A 92 1.03 -2.85 2.04
N TRP A 93 0.77 -2.51 3.30
CA TRP A 93 -0.50 -1.86 3.70
C TRP A 93 -0.79 -0.57 2.92
N SER A 94 0.25 0.16 2.49
CA SER A 94 0.09 1.37 1.67
C SER A 94 -0.53 1.08 0.30
N SER A 95 -0.31 -0.13 -0.24
CA SER A 95 -0.99 -0.62 -1.43
C SER A 95 -2.46 -0.90 -1.13
N THR A 96 -2.77 -1.60 -0.03
CA THR A 96 -4.15 -1.82 0.44
C THR A 96 -4.91 -0.49 0.55
N PHE A 97 -4.33 0.51 1.23
CA PHE A 97 -4.88 1.86 1.31
C PHE A 97 -5.17 2.45 -0.08
N SER A 98 -4.22 2.34 -1.00
CA SER A 98 -4.33 2.95 -2.33
C SER A 98 -5.45 2.32 -3.15
N VAL A 99 -5.62 1.00 -3.08
CA VAL A 99 -6.68 0.29 -3.80
C VAL A 99 -8.04 0.59 -3.19
N MET A 100 -8.18 0.56 -1.86
CA MET A 100 -9.43 0.92 -1.17
C MET A 100 -9.85 2.36 -1.45
N TYR A 101 -8.91 3.29 -1.38
CA TYR A 101 -9.16 4.69 -1.73
C TYR A 101 -9.57 4.82 -3.20
N ARG A 102 -8.90 4.10 -4.11
CA ARG A 102 -9.25 4.11 -5.53
C ARG A 102 -10.67 3.60 -5.77
N TYR A 103 -11.06 2.50 -5.13
CA TYR A 103 -12.42 1.99 -5.25
C TYR A 103 -13.47 2.98 -4.79
N CYS A 104 -13.25 3.67 -3.68
CA CYS A 104 -14.21 4.66 -3.21
C CYS A 104 -14.50 5.72 -4.28
N LEU A 105 -13.48 6.10 -5.07
CA LEU A 105 -13.64 7.00 -6.21
C LEU A 105 -14.27 6.32 -7.44
N LEU A 106 -14.12 5.00 -7.59
CA LEU A 106 -14.72 4.26 -8.70
C LEU A 106 -16.18 3.92 -8.44
N LEU A 107 -16.60 3.79 -7.18
CA LEU A 107 -17.95 3.38 -6.76
C LEU A 107 -19.07 4.15 -7.48
N GLU A 108 -18.92 5.47 -7.60
CA GLU A 108 -19.92 6.32 -8.28
C GLU A 108 -20.03 6.07 -9.79
N HIS A 109 -19.05 5.39 -10.39
CA HIS A 109 -19.00 5.08 -11.81
C HIS A 109 -19.30 3.60 -12.11
N LEU A 110 -19.37 2.75 -11.09
CA LEU A 110 -19.66 1.33 -11.27
C LEU A 110 -21.12 1.15 -11.64
N ASP A 111 -21.35 0.27 -12.60
CA ASP A 111 -22.70 -0.16 -12.95
C ASP A 111 -23.08 -1.34 -12.07
N THR A 112 -23.89 -1.10 -11.05
CA THR A 112 -24.36 -2.18 -10.15
C THR A 112 -25.37 -3.11 -10.81
N THR A 113 -25.81 -2.79 -12.03
CA THR A 113 -26.71 -3.63 -12.83
C THR A 113 -25.96 -4.47 -13.88
N ASP A 114 -24.64 -4.33 -13.99
CA ASP A 114 -23.82 -5.18 -14.87
C ASP A 114 -23.70 -6.59 -14.27
N ASP A 115 -24.37 -7.56 -14.88
CA ASP A 115 -24.35 -8.98 -14.48
C ASP A 115 -22.92 -9.54 -14.33
N VAL A 116 -21.94 -8.98 -15.06
CA VAL A 116 -20.53 -9.41 -14.97
C VAL A 116 -19.86 -8.95 -13.66
N LEU A 117 -20.40 -7.89 -13.04
CA LEU A 117 -19.90 -7.34 -11.78
C LEU A 117 -20.68 -7.85 -10.57
N VAL A 118 -21.95 -8.24 -10.72
CA VAL A 118 -22.82 -8.71 -9.62
C VAL A 118 -22.14 -9.76 -8.75
N ASP A 119 -21.47 -10.74 -9.37
CA ASP A 119 -20.82 -11.85 -8.66
C ASP A 119 -19.57 -11.44 -7.85
N VAL A 120 -18.99 -10.27 -8.13
CA VAL A 120 -17.76 -9.78 -7.48
C VAL A 120 -17.99 -8.51 -6.67
N LEU A 121 -19.23 -8.02 -6.57
CA LEU A 121 -19.54 -6.87 -5.74
C LEU A 121 -19.43 -7.25 -4.26
N PRO A 122 -18.65 -6.51 -3.46
CA PRO A 122 -18.56 -6.77 -2.03
C PRO A 122 -19.91 -6.55 -1.35
N ALA A 123 -20.26 -7.45 -0.42
CA ALA A 123 -21.48 -7.35 0.36
C ALA A 123 -21.56 -6.01 1.12
N PRO A 124 -22.76 -5.48 1.40
CA PRO A 124 -22.91 -4.21 2.12
C PRO A 124 -22.21 -4.20 3.49
N THR A 125 -22.17 -5.33 4.18
CA THR A 125 -21.47 -5.51 5.46
C THR A 125 -19.94 -5.44 5.29
N SER A 126 -19.39 -6.16 4.31
CA SER A 126 -17.97 -6.09 3.92
C SER A 126 -17.55 -4.66 3.54
N ASN A 127 -18.37 -3.98 2.73
CA ASN A 127 -18.13 -2.58 2.38
C ASN A 127 -18.06 -1.67 3.62
N LYS A 128 -18.97 -1.84 4.58
CA LYS A 128 -18.93 -1.07 5.84
C LYS A 128 -17.64 -1.33 6.63
N ARG A 129 -17.22 -2.59 6.77
CA ARG A 129 -15.97 -2.97 7.46
C ARG A 129 -14.74 -2.37 6.77
N LEU A 130 -14.65 -2.49 5.45
CA LEU A 130 -13.55 -1.92 4.68
C LEU A 130 -13.53 -0.39 4.73
N LEU A 131 -14.67 0.29 4.70
CA LEU A 131 -14.71 1.75 4.85
C LEU A 131 -14.24 2.21 6.24
N ALA A 132 -14.56 1.44 7.29
CA ALA A 132 -14.02 1.68 8.62
C ALA A 132 -12.49 1.52 8.64
N LEU A 133 -11.97 0.40 8.12
CA LEU A 133 -10.53 0.17 7.98
C LEU A 133 -9.84 1.31 7.20
N LEU A 134 -10.43 1.77 6.09
CA LEU A 134 -9.89 2.88 5.30
C LEU A 134 -9.79 4.18 6.12
N LYS A 135 -10.75 4.44 7.02
CA LYS A 135 -10.72 5.61 7.90
C LYS A 135 -9.53 5.55 8.85
N ASP A 136 -9.20 4.38 9.39
CA ASP A 136 -8.07 4.21 10.27
C ASP A 136 -6.73 4.24 9.52
N LEU A 137 -6.66 3.60 8.35
CA LEU A 137 -5.48 3.68 7.47
C LEU A 137 -5.20 5.12 7.00
N LYS A 138 -6.22 5.98 6.84
CA LYS A 138 -6.04 7.42 6.55
C LYS A 138 -5.28 8.13 7.69
N LYS A 139 -5.60 7.84 8.94
CA LYS A 139 -4.90 8.42 10.12
C LYS A 139 -3.46 7.93 10.15
N ILE A 140 -3.25 6.63 9.99
CA ILE A 140 -1.92 6.01 9.95
C ILE A 140 -1.07 6.62 8.83
N LYS A 141 -1.64 6.84 7.64
CA LYS A 141 -0.94 7.51 6.52
C LYS A 141 -0.49 8.93 6.88
N SER A 142 -1.30 9.68 7.61
CA SER A 142 -0.92 11.01 8.08
C SER A 142 0.28 10.93 9.04
N VAL A 143 0.27 9.99 9.98
CA VAL A 143 1.37 9.76 10.94
C VAL A 143 2.64 9.32 10.20
N SER A 144 2.53 8.36 9.28
CA SER A 144 3.63 7.87 8.45
C SER A 144 4.31 9.00 7.67
N LYS A 145 3.53 9.93 7.10
CA LYS A 145 4.05 11.09 6.37
C LYS A 145 4.78 12.07 7.31
N ALA A 146 4.23 12.34 8.48
CA ALA A 146 4.87 13.22 9.48
C ALA A 146 6.22 12.65 9.96
N ILE A 147 6.30 11.33 10.17
CA ILE A 147 7.56 10.65 10.53
C ILE A 147 8.61 10.83 9.42
N GLN A 148 8.22 10.72 8.15
CA GLN A 148 9.13 10.89 7.01
C GLN A 148 9.62 12.33 6.85
N GLU A 149 8.81 13.32 7.21
CA GLU A 149 9.21 14.74 7.16
C GLU A 149 10.20 15.13 8.26
N THR A 150 10.37 14.28 9.29
CA THR A 150 11.23 14.55 10.45
C THR A 150 12.56 13.79 10.40
N THR A 151 12.75 12.89 9.43
CA THR A 151 13.95 12.03 9.28
C THR A 151 14.79 12.45 8.08
#